data_AF-A0A381Z6J8-F1
#
_entry.id   AF-A0A381Z6J8-F1
#
_cell.length_a   1.000
_cell.length_b   1.000
_cell.length_c   1.000
_cell.angle_alpha   90.00
_cell.angle_beta   90.00
_cell.angle_gamma   90.00
#
_symmetry.space_group_name_H-M   'P 1'
#
loop_
_entity.id
_entity.type
_entity.pdbx_description
1 polymer ?
#
loop_
_entity_poly.entity_id
_entity_poly.type
_entity_poly.pdbx_seq_one_letter_code
_entity_poly.pdbx_strand_id
1 'polypeptide(L)'
;VAEMLLKKFGDPTWHDVRQRFRDKELTLNEYQEITFRNIQADRATMQDYVKQNANLRPYFKEMWHYCRESQVPLAVVSQGLDFYIEALLEKEGCGPVPIHAVNTRFDAKGINYEYRYAVPGKESLGNSKGVVVDSYREQGHYIVYVGDGMSDFEAATRADLVFAHRVLADECERQEIPFRPFTDFGDVLKAVEEMTSGLSRNEKGPNAS
;
A
#
# COMPACT_ATOMS: atom_id res chain seq x y z
N VAL A 1 10.22 -3.14 2.77
CA VAL A 1 10.70 -2.22 3.83
C VAL A 1 10.69 -2.86 5.22
N ALA A 2 9.55 -3.36 5.74
CA ALA A 2 9.50 -3.95 7.09
C ALA A 2 10.59 -5.00 7.36
N GLU A 3 10.75 -5.98 6.47
CA GLU A 3 11.80 -7.01 6.60
C GLU A 3 13.21 -6.43 6.71
N MET A 4 13.51 -5.39 5.94
CA MET A 4 14.81 -4.73 5.95
C MET A 4 15.08 -4.07 7.30
N LEU A 5 14.08 -3.44 7.91
CA LEU A 5 14.17 -2.91 9.26
C LEU A 5 14.35 -4.03 10.30
N LEU A 6 13.57 -5.12 10.19
CA LEU A 6 13.68 -6.26 11.12
C LEU A 6 15.04 -6.95 11.03
N LYS A 7 15.64 -7.08 9.84
CA LYS A 7 17.01 -7.59 9.66
C LYS A 7 18.07 -6.71 10.33
N LYS A 8 17.84 -5.39 10.36
CA LYS A 8 18.83 -4.43 10.86
C LYS A 8 18.68 -4.15 12.36
N PHE A 9 17.45 -4.04 12.85
CA PHE A 9 17.12 -3.55 14.18
C PHE A 9 16.26 -4.50 15.00
N GLY A 10 15.60 -5.46 14.35
CA GLY A 10 14.70 -6.41 15.00
C GLY A 10 15.44 -7.48 15.79
N ASP A 11 14.71 -8.10 16.71
CA ASP A 11 15.18 -9.30 17.42
C ASP A 11 15.37 -10.45 16.41
N PRO A 12 16.48 -11.24 16.47
CA PRO A 12 16.73 -12.34 15.54
C PRO A 12 15.56 -13.34 15.38
N THR A 13 14.73 -13.49 16.41
CA THR A 13 13.54 -14.36 16.44
C THR A 13 12.37 -13.85 15.60
N TRP A 14 12.46 -12.68 14.95
CA TRP A 14 11.37 -12.13 14.14
C TRP A 14 10.91 -13.09 13.03
N HIS A 15 11.80 -13.97 12.54
CA HIS A 15 11.48 -15.00 11.56
C HIS A 15 10.48 -16.01 12.08
N ASP A 16 10.61 -16.43 13.34
CA ASP A 16 9.69 -17.39 13.99
C ASP A 16 8.31 -16.75 14.15
N VAL A 17 8.26 -15.49 14.57
CA VAL A 17 7.01 -14.72 14.68
C VAL A 17 6.34 -14.57 13.31
N ARG A 18 7.12 -14.32 12.25
CA ARG A 18 6.60 -14.27 10.88
C ARG A 18 6.05 -15.63 10.43
N GLN A 19 6.71 -16.72 10.79
CA GLN A 19 6.24 -18.06 10.43
C GLN A 19 4.90 -18.35 11.10
N ARG A 20 4.76 -18.06 12.39
CA ARG A 20 3.49 -18.20 13.12
C ARG A 20 2.36 -17.35 12.54
N PHE A 21 2.67 -16.14 12.05
CA PHE A 21 1.70 -15.33 11.30
C PHE A 21 1.28 -15.98 9.98
N ARG A 22 2.23 -16.52 9.20
CA ARG A 22 1.93 -17.24 7.94
C ARG A 22 1.10 -18.50 8.18
N ASP A 23 1.33 -19.17 9.29
CA ASP A 23 0.60 -20.36 9.73
C ASP A 23 -0.77 -20.02 10.36
N LYS A 24 -1.14 -18.73 10.37
CA LYS A 24 -2.40 -18.20 10.92
C LYS A 24 -2.57 -18.41 12.43
N GLU A 25 -1.47 -18.64 13.15
CA GLU A 25 -1.46 -18.68 14.62
C GLU A 25 -1.49 -17.28 15.25
N LEU A 26 -1.00 -16.29 14.50
CA LEU A 26 -0.98 -14.89 14.90
C LEU A 26 -1.80 -14.07 13.91
N THR A 27 -2.43 -13.04 14.44
CA THR A 27 -3.06 -11.95 13.70
C THR A 27 -2.00 -10.96 13.18
N LEU A 28 -2.39 -10.05 12.26
CA LEU A 28 -1.47 -9.06 11.71
C LEU A 28 -0.94 -8.10 12.78
N ASN A 29 -1.82 -7.63 13.67
CA ASN A 29 -1.44 -6.76 14.78
C ASN A 29 -0.47 -7.46 15.74
N GLU A 30 -0.74 -8.73 16.13
CA GLU A 30 0.18 -9.49 16.97
C GLU A 30 1.55 -9.65 16.31
N TYR A 31 1.58 -10.00 15.02
CA TYR A 31 2.83 -10.11 14.26
C TYR A 31 3.64 -8.81 14.30
N GLN A 32 3.00 -7.67 14.01
CA GLN A 32 3.68 -6.38 13.93
C GLN A 32 4.16 -5.91 15.29
N GLU A 33 3.31 -5.99 16.31
CA GLU A 33 3.64 -5.55 17.65
C GLU A 33 4.77 -6.40 18.23
N ILE A 34 4.72 -7.73 18.10
CA ILE A 34 5.79 -8.60 18.61
C ILE A 34 7.12 -8.35 17.89
N THR A 35 7.10 -8.17 16.57
CA THR A 35 8.36 -8.02 15.82
C THR A 35 9.02 -6.65 15.98
N PHE A 36 8.25 -5.61 16.28
CA PHE A 36 8.77 -4.24 16.41
C PHE A 36 8.90 -3.75 17.87
N ARG A 37 8.25 -4.38 18.87
CA ARG A 37 8.25 -3.91 20.27
C ARG A 37 9.63 -3.69 20.91
N ASN A 38 10.62 -4.50 20.53
CA ASN A 38 11.94 -4.51 21.19
C ASN A 38 12.99 -3.69 20.44
N ILE A 39 12.61 -3.04 19.34
CA ILE A 39 13.53 -2.21 18.56
C ILE A 39 13.96 -1.00 19.40
N GLN A 40 15.28 -0.88 19.63
CA GLN A 40 15.87 0.23 20.41
C GLN A 40 16.14 1.48 19.56
N ALA A 41 16.18 1.32 18.24
CA ALA A 41 16.40 2.45 17.32
C ALA A 41 15.19 3.39 17.34
N ASP A 42 15.44 4.69 17.39
CA ASP A 42 14.38 5.69 17.31
C ASP A 42 13.78 5.78 15.89
N ARG A 43 12.66 6.51 15.79
CA ARG A 43 11.95 6.72 14.52
C ARG A 43 12.88 7.28 13.44
N ALA A 44 13.66 8.32 13.77
CA ALA A 44 14.54 9.00 12.81
C ALA A 44 15.60 8.05 12.25
N THR A 45 16.26 7.28 13.12
CA THR A 45 17.27 6.28 12.74
C THR A 45 16.69 5.24 11.76
N MET A 46 15.48 4.74 12.05
CA MET A 46 14.82 3.79 11.15
C MET A 46 14.39 4.42 9.83
N GLN A 47 13.88 5.66 9.85
CA GLN A 47 13.52 6.39 8.63
C GLN A 47 14.76 6.64 7.76
N ASP A 48 15.87 7.09 8.33
CA ASP A 48 17.12 7.29 7.59
C ASP A 48 17.63 6.01 6.96
N TYR A 49 17.56 4.89 7.71
CA TYR A 49 17.91 3.59 7.16
C TYR A 49 17.01 3.20 5.98
N VAL A 50 15.72 3.51 6.04
CA VAL A 50 14.79 3.30 4.92
C VAL A 50 15.18 4.16 3.71
N LYS A 51 15.44 5.45 3.92
CA LYS A 51 15.84 6.38 2.85
C LYS A 51 17.13 5.92 2.16
N GLN A 52 18.07 5.35 2.90
CA GLN A 52 19.34 4.87 2.36
C GLN A 52 19.23 3.55 1.58
N ASN A 53 18.27 2.68 1.92
CA ASN A 53 18.30 1.27 1.49
C ASN A 53 17.06 0.81 0.70
N ALA A 54 15.98 1.58 0.66
CA ALA A 54 14.77 1.26 -0.12
C ALA A 54 14.54 2.27 -1.24
N ASN A 55 13.97 1.80 -2.35
CA ASN A 55 13.54 2.64 -3.47
C ASN A 55 12.09 2.28 -3.81
N LEU A 56 11.34 3.23 -4.36
CA LEU A 56 10.06 2.92 -4.98
C LEU A 56 10.29 2.11 -6.26
N ARG A 57 9.26 1.34 -6.65
CA ARG A 57 9.28 0.65 -7.94
C ARG A 57 9.37 1.70 -9.06
N PRO A 58 10.10 1.42 -10.16
CA PRO A 58 10.27 2.39 -11.25
C PRO A 58 8.95 2.99 -11.72
N TYR A 59 9.01 4.25 -12.16
CA TYR A 59 7.89 5.06 -12.65
C TYR A 59 6.82 5.46 -11.63
N PHE A 60 6.95 5.11 -10.35
CA PHE A 60 5.97 5.52 -9.34
C PHE A 60 5.89 7.04 -9.21
N LYS A 61 7.03 7.73 -9.22
CA LYS A 61 7.10 9.19 -9.08
C LYS A 61 6.43 9.89 -10.26
N GLU A 62 6.66 9.38 -11.46
CA GLU A 62 6.06 9.85 -12.71
C GLU A 62 4.54 9.67 -12.66
N MET A 63 4.07 8.50 -12.22
CA MET A 63 2.64 8.26 -11.99
C MET A 63 2.07 9.22 -10.94
N TRP A 64 2.78 9.43 -9.82
CA TRP A 64 2.36 10.39 -8.79
C TRP A 64 2.22 11.81 -9.34
N HIS A 65 3.20 12.28 -10.12
CA HIS A 65 3.14 13.58 -10.77
C HIS A 65 1.94 13.68 -11.72
N TYR A 66 1.76 12.67 -12.58
CA TYR A 66 0.65 12.62 -13.53
C TYR A 66 -0.71 12.68 -12.83
N CYS A 67 -0.90 11.85 -11.79
CA CYS A 67 -2.13 11.83 -11.01
C CYS A 67 -2.43 13.20 -10.40
N ARG A 68 -1.42 13.91 -9.90
CA ARG A 68 -1.61 15.26 -9.35
C ARG A 68 -1.99 16.29 -10.40
N GLU A 69 -1.30 16.30 -11.54
CA GLU A 69 -1.57 17.26 -12.62
C GLU A 69 -2.94 17.01 -13.28
N SER A 70 -3.34 15.75 -13.38
CA SER A 70 -4.60 15.32 -13.99
C SER A 70 -5.75 15.20 -12.98
N GLN A 71 -5.55 15.65 -11.73
CA GLN A 71 -6.53 15.58 -10.65
C GLN A 71 -7.12 14.17 -10.40
N VAL A 72 -6.32 13.13 -10.65
CA VAL A 72 -6.64 11.73 -10.31
C VAL A 72 -6.26 11.48 -8.85
N PRO A 73 -7.20 11.14 -7.96
CA PRO A 73 -6.88 10.77 -6.59
C PRO A 73 -5.97 9.55 -6.55
N LEU A 74 -4.85 9.67 -5.84
CA LEU A 74 -3.90 8.59 -5.60
C LEU A 74 -3.78 8.37 -4.09
N ALA A 75 -3.81 7.12 -3.64
CA ALA A 75 -3.65 6.74 -2.25
C ALA A 75 -2.72 5.52 -2.13
N VAL A 76 -1.99 5.43 -1.03
CA VAL A 76 -1.16 4.26 -0.69
C VAL A 76 -1.86 3.45 0.38
N VAL A 77 -2.14 2.17 0.10
CA VAL A 77 -2.77 1.26 1.06
C VAL A 77 -1.82 0.12 1.41
N SER A 78 -1.51 -0.03 2.70
CA SER A 78 -0.46 -0.92 3.17
C SER A 78 -0.83 -1.60 4.48
N GLN A 79 -0.45 -2.86 4.62
CA GLN A 79 -0.41 -3.51 5.92
C GLN A 79 0.83 -3.11 6.71
N GLY A 80 1.72 -2.28 6.14
CA GLY A 80 2.91 -1.78 6.80
C GLY A 80 2.66 -0.68 7.84
N LEU A 81 3.73 -0.15 8.41
CA LEU A 81 3.75 0.97 9.36
C LEU A 81 3.97 2.28 8.59
N ASP A 82 3.16 3.29 8.89
CA ASP A 82 3.14 4.59 8.21
C ASP A 82 4.52 5.26 8.11
N PHE A 83 5.29 5.30 9.20
CA PHE A 83 6.52 6.10 9.29
C PHE A 83 7.57 5.75 8.23
N TYR A 84 7.68 4.49 7.83
CA TYR A 84 8.65 4.08 6.81
C TYR A 84 8.11 4.23 5.39
N ILE A 85 6.80 4.30 5.21
CA ILE A 85 6.17 4.61 3.93
C ILE A 85 6.36 6.10 3.67
N GLU A 86 6.11 6.93 4.68
CA GLU A 86 6.37 8.38 4.67
C GLU A 86 7.83 8.67 4.30
N ALA A 87 8.78 8.01 4.98
CA ALA A 87 10.20 8.21 4.72
C ALA A 87 10.59 7.88 3.27
N LEU A 88 10.00 6.84 2.70
CA LEU A 88 10.27 6.43 1.32
C LEU A 88 9.64 7.39 0.30
N LEU A 89 8.42 7.88 0.54
CA LEU A 89 7.79 8.89 -0.31
C LEU A 89 8.56 10.23 -0.26
N GLU A 90 8.98 10.64 0.93
CA GLU A 90 9.77 11.85 1.15
C GLU A 90 11.11 11.79 0.40
N LYS A 91 11.82 10.65 0.48
CA LYS A 91 13.07 10.40 -0.26
C LYS A 91 12.90 10.66 -1.76
N GLU A 92 11.83 10.14 -2.35
CA GLU A 92 11.60 10.23 -3.78
C GLU A 92 11.05 11.61 -4.20
N GLY A 93 10.81 12.51 -3.24
CA GLY A 93 10.22 13.83 -3.48
C GLY A 93 8.75 13.75 -3.86
N CYS A 94 8.06 12.67 -3.50
CA CYS A 94 6.62 12.58 -3.61
C CYS A 94 6.00 13.38 -2.45
N GLY A 95 5.29 14.45 -2.78
CA GLY A 95 4.53 15.27 -1.82
C GLY A 95 3.38 14.49 -1.16
N PRO A 96 2.48 15.17 -0.43
CA PRO A 96 1.47 14.48 0.37
C PRO A 96 0.60 13.56 -0.48
N VAL A 97 0.55 12.30 -0.09
CA VAL A 97 -0.34 11.24 -0.59
C VAL A 97 -1.07 10.67 0.61
N PRO A 98 -2.40 10.44 0.55
CA PRO A 98 -3.10 9.67 1.58
C PRO A 98 -2.43 8.31 1.81
N ILE A 99 -2.04 8.03 3.05
CA ILE A 99 -1.45 6.76 3.47
C ILE A 99 -2.43 6.05 4.41
N HIS A 100 -2.95 4.92 3.94
CA HIS A 100 -3.79 4.00 4.71
C HIS A 100 -2.93 2.81 5.15
N ALA A 101 -2.23 3.00 6.27
CA ALA A 101 -1.31 2.04 6.85
C ALA A 101 -1.58 1.88 8.36
N VAL A 102 -0.83 1.01 9.03
CA VAL A 102 -0.86 0.94 10.49
C VAL A 102 -0.23 2.22 11.02
N ASN A 103 -1.01 2.98 11.79
CA ASN A 103 -0.56 4.26 12.28
C ASN A 103 0.36 4.08 13.48
N THR A 104 1.48 4.82 13.51
CA THR A 104 2.47 4.67 14.57
C THR A 104 2.72 5.96 15.35
N ARG A 105 2.85 5.83 16.67
CA ARG A 105 3.35 6.89 17.55
C ARG A 105 4.48 6.35 18.41
N PHE A 106 5.57 7.09 18.46
CA PHE A 106 6.76 6.74 19.22
C PHE A 106 6.76 7.48 20.57
N ASP A 107 6.99 6.75 21.65
CA ASP A 107 7.20 7.31 22.99
C ASP A 107 8.32 6.56 23.74
N ALA A 108 8.54 6.91 25.01
CA ALA A 108 9.59 6.32 25.84
C ALA A 108 9.41 4.81 26.12
N LYS A 109 8.22 4.24 25.89
CA LYS A 109 7.91 2.81 26.05
C LYS A 109 8.02 2.05 24.72
N GLY A 110 8.21 2.74 23.60
CA GLY A 110 8.38 2.15 22.28
C GLY A 110 7.34 2.67 21.29
N ILE A 111 6.90 1.78 20.40
CA ILE A 111 5.95 2.09 19.33
C ILE A 111 4.53 1.76 19.81
N ASN A 112 3.62 2.70 19.64
CA ASN A 112 2.19 2.49 19.77
C ASN A 112 1.58 2.35 18.37
N TYR A 113 0.57 1.50 18.25
CA TYR A 113 -0.05 1.14 16.98
C TYR A 113 -1.54 1.47 17.00
N GLU A 114 -2.04 2.02 15.91
CA GLU A 114 -3.46 2.27 15.70
C GLU A 114 -3.89 1.68 14.34
N TYR A 115 -4.86 0.77 14.38
CA TYR A 115 -5.40 0.07 13.21
C TYR A 115 -6.69 0.75 12.73
N ARG A 116 -6.55 1.97 12.20
CA ARG A 116 -7.69 2.83 11.85
C ARG A 116 -8.50 2.34 10.64
N TYR A 117 -7.97 1.36 9.90
CA TYR A 117 -8.56 0.84 8.66
C TYR A 117 -8.93 -0.63 8.78
N ALA A 118 -9.21 -1.09 10.00
CA ALA A 118 -9.71 -2.45 10.23
C ALA A 118 -11.18 -2.58 9.82
N VAL A 119 -11.62 -3.81 9.59
CA VAL A 119 -13.06 -4.11 9.51
C VAL A 119 -13.69 -3.80 10.87
N PRO A 120 -14.78 -3.02 10.94
CA PRO A 120 -15.44 -2.71 12.21
C PRO A 120 -15.73 -3.95 13.04
N GLY A 121 -15.31 -3.95 14.31
CA GLY A 121 -15.44 -5.08 15.23
C GLY A 121 -14.41 -6.20 15.02
N LYS A 122 -13.42 -6.00 14.14
CA LYS A 122 -12.29 -6.92 13.90
C LYS A 122 -10.95 -6.19 13.95
N GLU A 123 -10.85 -5.15 14.77
CA GLU A 123 -9.65 -4.34 14.96
C GLU A 123 -8.44 -5.18 15.39
N SER A 124 -8.70 -6.26 16.14
CA SER A 124 -7.72 -7.25 16.55
C SER A 124 -7.20 -8.14 15.42
N LEU A 125 -7.64 -7.95 14.18
CA LEU A 125 -7.07 -8.59 12.99
C LEU A 125 -6.12 -7.65 12.22
N GLY A 126 -6.05 -6.38 12.60
CA GLY A 126 -5.31 -5.34 11.91
C GLY A 126 -6.07 -4.70 10.73
N ASN A 127 -5.36 -3.91 9.94
CA ASN A 127 -5.94 -3.17 8.81
C ASN A 127 -6.40 -4.10 7.67
N SER A 128 -7.53 -3.75 7.06
CA SER A 128 -8.05 -4.34 5.83
C SER A 128 -7.85 -3.36 4.67
N LYS A 129 -7.21 -3.84 3.60
CA LYS A 129 -7.10 -3.06 2.37
C LYS A 129 -8.45 -2.95 1.65
N GLY A 130 -9.31 -3.96 1.80
CA GLY A 130 -10.68 -3.95 1.26
C GLY A 130 -11.54 -2.83 1.84
N VAL A 131 -11.47 -2.58 3.16
CA VAL A 131 -12.19 -1.47 3.82
C VAL A 131 -11.81 -0.12 3.21
N VAL A 132 -10.53 0.07 2.89
CA VAL A 132 -10.07 1.30 2.25
C VAL A 132 -10.62 1.41 0.83
N VAL A 133 -10.56 0.34 0.03
CA VAL A 133 -11.17 0.32 -1.31
C VAL A 133 -12.65 0.67 -1.26
N ASP A 134 -13.41 0.02 -0.38
CA ASP A 134 -14.85 0.28 -0.24
C ASP A 134 -15.14 1.73 0.12
N SER A 135 -14.35 2.33 1.01
CA SER A 135 -14.51 3.74 1.38
C SER A 135 -14.38 4.69 0.18
N TYR A 136 -13.48 4.40 -0.77
CA TYR A 136 -13.34 5.21 -1.99
C TYR A 136 -14.47 4.91 -3.00
N ARG A 137 -14.93 3.66 -3.09
CA ARG A 137 -16.09 3.30 -3.92
C ARG A 137 -17.36 3.99 -3.45
N GLU A 138 -17.59 4.04 -2.14
CA GLU A 138 -18.73 4.73 -1.51
C GLU A 138 -18.71 6.24 -1.79
N GLN A 139 -17.52 6.82 -2.00
CA GLN A 139 -17.35 8.20 -2.46
C GLN A 139 -17.57 8.39 -3.97
N GLY A 140 -17.88 7.31 -4.71
CA GLY A 140 -18.18 7.33 -6.14
C GLY A 140 -16.96 7.21 -7.05
N HIS A 141 -15.81 6.79 -6.54
CA HIS A 141 -14.60 6.62 -7.35
C HIS A 141 -14.59 5.29 -8.11
N TYR A 142 -14.09 5.33 -9.35
CA TYR A 142 -13.63 4.15 -10.09
C TYR A 142 -12.25 3.75 -9.58
N ILE A 143 -12.08 2.52 -9.13
CA ILE A 143 -10.88 2.06 -8.42
C ILE A 143 -9.96 1.29 -9.36
N VAL A 144 -8.79 1.88 -9.63
CA VAL A 144 -7.62 1.18 -10.15
C VAL A 144 -6.77 0.74 -8.97
N TYR A 145 -6.69 -0.57 -8.71
CA TYR A 145 -5.90 -1.14 -7.63
C TYR A 145 -4.61 -1.78 -8.16
N VAL A 146 -3.48 -1.50 -7.51
CA VAL A 146 -2.16 -2.03 -7.88
C VAL A 146 -1.56 -2.78 -6.71
N GLY A 147 -1.27 -4.07 -6.86
CA GLY A 147 -0.76 -4.90 -5.77
C GLY A 147 0.05 -6.12 -6.22
N ASP A 148 0.73 -6.76 -5.29
CA ASP A 148 1.60 -7.90 -5.59
C ASP A 148 1.56 -9.05 -4.55
N GLY A 149 0.88 -8.85 -3.43
CA GLY A 149 0.84 -9.82 -2.34
C GLY A 149 -0.55 -10.40 -2.07
N MET A 150 -0.60 -11.52 -1.36
CA MET A 150 -1.89 -12.13 -0.96
C MET A 150 -2.72 -11.20 -0.06
N SER A 151 -2.09 -10.30 0.69
CA SER A 151 -2.78 -9.27 1.48
C SER A 151 -3.61 -8.29 0.63
N ASP A 152 -3.33 -8.21 -0.67
CA ASP A 152 -4.04 -7.36 -1.63
C ASP A 152 -5.30 -8.01 -2.18
N PHE A 153 -5.47 -9.32 -1.98
CA PHE A 153 -6.52 -10.09 -2.65
C PHE A 153 -7.92 -9.57 -2.32
N GLU A 154 -8.18 -9.25 -1.05
CA GLU A 154 -9.45 -8.65 -0.62
C GLU A 154 -9.74 -7.35 -1.38
N ALA A 155 -8.74 -6.48 -1.55
CA ALA A 155 -8.90 -5.23 -2.28
C ALA A 155 -9.06 -5.46 -3.80
N ALA A 156 -8.34 -6.42 -4.37
CA ALA A 156 -8.44 -6.79 -5.78
C ALA A 156 -9.86 -7.26 -6.15
N THR A 157 -10.51 -8.05 -5.29
CA THR A 157 -11.90 -8.52 -5.53
C THR A 157 -12.95 -7.39 -5.56
N ARG A 158 -12.60 -6.20 -5.04
CA ARG A 158 -13.50 -5.05 -4.89
C ARG A 158 -13.19 -3.91 -5.86
N ALA A 159 -12.02 -3.93 -6.50
CA ALA A 159 -11.59 -2.89 -7.43
C ALA A 159 -12.25 -3.07 -8.81
N ASP A 160 -12.39 -1.97 -9.56
CA ASP A 160 -12.96 -2.02 -10.91
C ASP A 160 -11.92 -2.44 -11.97
N LEU A 161 -10.64 -2.11 -11.72
CA LEU A 161 -9.51 -2.58 -12.50
C LEU A 161 -8.35 -2.95 -11.58
N VAL A 162 -7.80 -4.15 -11.77
CA VAL A 162 -6.66 -4.64 -10.98
C VAL A 162 -5.41 -4.71 -11.85
N PHE A 163 -4.32 -4.13 -11.36
CA PHE A 163 -2.96 -4.45 -11.78
C PHE A 163 -2.33 -5.38 -10.74
N ALA A 164 -2.04 -6.60 -11.15
CA ALA A 164 -1.50 -7.62 -10.25
C ALA A 164 -0.14 -8.13 -10.72
N HIS A 165 0.69 -8.50 -9.76
CA HIS A 165 2.01 -9.09 -10.00
C HIS A 165 2.26 -10.20 -8.96
N ARG A 166 3.16 -11.15 -9.26
CA ARG A 166 3.54 -12.27 -8.36
C ARG A 166 2.32 -13.01 -7.79
N VAL A 167 2.28 -13.17 -6.47
CA VAL A 167 1.30 -13.97 -5.75
C VAL A 167 -0.12 -13.45 -5.98
N LEU A 168 -0.31 -12.14 -6.12
CA LEU A 168 -1.63 -11.59 -6.43
C LEU A 168 -2.08 -11.98 -7.84
N ALA A 169 -1.18 -11.97 -8.83
CA ALA A 169 -1.52 -12.36 -10.19
C ALA A 169 -1.90 -13.85 -10.26
N ASP A 170 -1.13 -14.72 -9.61
CA ASP A 170 -1.40 -16.15 -9.53
C ASP A 170 -2.78 -16.43 -8.90
N GLU A 171 -3.10 -15.71 -7.82
CA GLU A 171 -4.39 -15.88 -7.14
C GLU A 171 -5.55 -15.29 -7.94
N CYS A 172 -5.37 -14.15 -8.62
CA CYS A 172 -6.38 -13.59 -9.51
C CYS A 172 -6.69 -14.55 -10.67
N GLU A 173 -5.66 -15.16 -11.28
CA GLU A 173 -5.84 -16.17 -12.33
C GLU A 173 -6.60 -17.38 -11.78
N ARG A 174 -6.21 -17.90 -10.61
CA ARG A 174 -6.86 -19.04 -9.95
C ARG A 174 -8.34 -18.81 -9.64
N GLN A 175 -8.72 -17.57 -9.35
CA GLN A 175 -10.08 -17.17 -8.94
C GLN A 175 -10.87 -16.51 -10.06
N GLU A 176 -10.33 -16.52 -11.29
CA GLU A 176 -10.95 -15.90 -12.47
C GLU A 176 -11.29 -14.41 -12.27
N ILE A 177 -10.48 -13.69 -11.49
CA ILE A 177 -10.59 -12.24 -11.29
C ILE A 177 -9.88 -11.54 -12.46
N PRO A 178 -10.57 -10.70 -13.24
CA PRO A 178 -9.93 -9.94 -14.31
C PRO A 178 -8.82 -9.02 -13.76
N PHE A 179 -7.62 -9.14 -14.31
CA PHE A 179 -6.49 -8.27 -13.96
C PHE A 179 -5.61 -8.00 -15.17
N ARG A 180 -4.75 -6.99 -15.04
CA ARG A 180 -3.64 -6.72 -15.96
C ARG A 180 -2.32 -7.02 -15.25
N PRO A 181 -1.43 -7.86 -15.81
CA PRO A 181 -0.09 -7.97 -15.27
C PRO A 181 0.65 -6.63 -15.43
N PHE A 182 1.57 -6.33 -14.52
CA PHE A 182 2.46 -5.18 -14.64
C PHE A 182 3.86 -5.51 -14.15
N THR A 183 4.86 -4.89 -14.76
CA THR A 183 6.26 -5.00 -14.33
C THR A 183 6.64 -3.83 -13.42
N ASP A 184 6.24 -2.62 -13.80
CA ASP A 184 6.49 -1.40 -13.07
C ASP A 184 5.34 -0.40 -13.22
N PHE A 185 5.46 0.78 -12.60
CA PHE A 185 4.38 1.77 -12.66
C PHE A 185 4.25 2.45 -14.02
N GLY A 186 5.14 2.18 -14.98
CA GLY A 186 5.02 2.67 -16.35
C GLY A 186 3.87 2.00 -17.10
N ASP A 187 3.64 0.71 -16.84
CA ASP A 187 2.47 -0.03 -17.37
C ASP A 187 1.17 0.55 -16.80
N VAL A 188 1.16 0.84 -15.50
CA VAL A 188 0.01 1.42 -14.80
C VAL A 188 -0.26 2.85 -15.27
N LEU A 189 0.77 3.68 -15.37
CA LEU A 189 0.69 5.07 -15.82
C LEU A 189 0.03 5.16 -17.20
N LYS A 190 0.47 4.37 -18.18
CA LYS A 190 -0.12 4.35 -19.53
C LYS A 190 -1.62 4.08 -19.50
N ALA A 191 -2.05 3.12 -18.69
CA ALA A 191 -3.46 2.80 -18.58
C ALA A 191 -4.26 3.94 -17.92
N VAL A 192 -3.71 4.57 -16.88
CA VAL A 192 -4.33 5.73 -16.24
C VAL A 192 -4.43 6.90 -17.24
N GLU A 193 -3.39 7.17 -18.01
CA GLU A 193 -3.37 8.19 -19.08
C GLU A 193 -4.43 7.93 -20.14
N GLU A 194 -4.62 6.68 -20.57
CA GLU A 194 -5.65 6.29 -21.54
C GLU A 194 -7.06 6.54 -20.98
N MET A 195 -7.29 6.17 -19.73
CA MET A 195 -8.58 6.35 -19.06
C MET A 195 -8.94 7.82 -18.90
N THR A 196 -8.01 8.66 -18.45
CA THR A 196 -8.23 10.11 -18.27
C THR A 196 -8.32 10.87 -19.59
N SER A 197 -7.51 10.50 -20.60
CA SER A 197 -7.56 11.11 -21.93
C SER A 197 -8.85 10.77 -22.69
N GLY A 198 -9.47 9.63 -22.37
CA GLY A 198 -10.81 9.28 -22.84
C GLY A 198 -11.90 10.16 -22.22
N LEU A 199 -11.78 10.48 -20.92
CA LEU A 199 -12.70 11.36 -20.20
C LEU A 199 -12.65 12.79 -20.76
N SER A 200 -11.46 13.36 -20.99
CA SER A 200 -11.30 14.70 -21.54
C SER A 200 -11.83 14.86 -22.98
N ARG A 201 -11.88 13.76 -23.75
CA ARG A 201 -12.47 13.76 -25.11
C ARG A 201 -13.99 13.68 -25.09
N ASN A 202 -14.58 12.98 -24.12
CA ASN A 202 -16.03 12.89 -23.98
C ASN A 202 -16.68 14.15 -23.40
N GLU A 203 -15.94 14.96 -22.63
CA GLU A 203 -16.41 16.28 -22.19
C GLU A 203 -16.37 17.34 -23.31
N LYS A 204 -15.58 17.12 -24.37
CA LYS A 204 -15.52 17.97 -25.58
C LYS A 204 -16.33 17.39 -26.74
N GLY A 205 -17.54 16.89 -26.45
CA GLY A 205 -18.48 16.41 -27.46
C GLY A 205 -18.78 17.42 -28.58
N PRO A 206 -19.16 16.97 -29.79
CA PRO A 206 -19.07 17.75 -31.02
C PRO A 206 -20.15 18.84 -31.08
N ASN A 207 -19.76 20.09 -30.90
CA ASN A 207 -20.47 21.23 -31.46
C ASN A 207 -19.56 22.45 -31.55
N ALA A 208 -19.07 22.71 -32.77
CA ALA A 208 -19.07 24.02 -33.41
C ALA A 208 -18.52 23.85 -34.83
N SER A 209 -19.39 23.39 -35.73
CA SER A 209 -19.34 23.74 -37.15
C SER A 209 -19.77 25.19 -37.34
#